data_AF-A0A7K2TFB5-F1
#
_entry.id   AF-A0A7K2TFB5-F1
#
_cell.length_a   1.000
_cell.length_b   1.000
_cell.length_c   1.000
_cell.angle_alpha   90.00
_cell.angle_beta   90.00
_cell.angle_gamma   90.00
#
_symmetry.space_group_name_H-M   'P 1'
#
loop_
_entity.id
_entity.type
_entity.pdbx_description
1 polymer ?
#
loop_
_entity_poly.entity_id
_entity_poly.type
_entity_poly.pdbx_seq_one_letter_code
_entity_poly.pdbx_strand_id
1 'polypeptide(L)'
;MPHPARDNVPEEPRLWEVKIAIVATPTEHEELMDRLSNVLCSDPDHEGPCAIPWAMHSVNGDSLPRRKRNALLTEIKETNWNPQEDDGTGETGGAWRPA
;
A
#
# COMPACT_ATOMS: atom_id res chain seq x y z
N MET A 1 17.11 -8.16 39.80
CA MET A 1 16.41 -6.86 39.68
C MET A 1 15.07 -7.12 39.01
N PRO A 2 13.94 -7.09 39.73
CA PRO A 2 12.63 -7.18 39.08
C PRO A 2 12.40 -5.90 38.26
N HIS A 3 11.99 -6.07 37.00
CA HIS A 3 11.54 -4.95 36.16
C HIS A 3 10.33 -4.28 36.84
N PRO A 4 10.26 -2.94 36.91
CA PRO A 4 9.03 -2.29 37.37
C PRO A 4 7.90 -2.71 36.46
N ALA A 5 6.80 -3.19 37.05
CA ALA A 5 5.55 -3.41 36.36
C ALA A 5 5.20 -2.10 35.65
N ARG A 6 5.23 -2.12 34.31
CA ARG A 6 4.70 -1.01 33.52
C ARG A 6 3.28 -0.79 34.01
N ASP A 7 2.98 0.43 34.44
CA ASP A 7 1.62 0.85 34.73
C ASP A 7 0.75 0.45 33.54
N ASN A 8 -0.16 -0.51 33.75
CA ASN A 8 -1.16 -0.91 32.77
C ASN A 8 -2.19 0.22 32.70
N VAL A 9 -1.89 1.27 31.93
CA VAL A 9 -2.91 2.18 31.44
C VAL A 9 -3.77 1.37 30.48
N PRO A 10 -5.09 1.24 30.68
CA PRO A 10 -5.95 0.62 29.68
C PRO A 10 -5.87 1.46 28.41
N GLU A 11 -5.29 0.92 27.35
CA GLU A 11 -5.26 1.59 26.05
C GLU A 11 -6.67 1.54 25.44
N GLU A 12 -7.44 2.59 25.66
CA GLU A 12 -8.74 2.76 25.00
C GLU A 12 -8.54 2.74 23.47
N PRO A 13 -9.41 2.02 22.72
CA PRO A 13 -9.29 1.94 21.28
C PRO A 13 -9.45 3.32 20.65
N ARG A 14 -8.54 3.66 19.73
CA ARG A 14 -8.60 4.88 18.93
C ARG A 14 -8.87 4.54 17.48
N LEU A 15 -9.56 5.41 16.78
CA LEU A 15 -9.74 5.31 15.34
C LEU A 15 -8.45 5.72 14.62
N TRP A 16 -7.96 4.88 13.73
CA TRP A 16 -6.83 5.14 12.85
C TRP A 16 -7.25 4.94 11.40
N GLU A 17 -6.79 5.81 10.50
CA GLU A 17 -7.02 5.69 9.06
C GLU A 17 -5.71 5.30 8.36
N VAL A 18 -5.73 4.19 7.63
CA VAL A 18 -4.62 3.73 6.80
C VAL A 18 -4.92 4.06 5.34
N LYS A 19 -3.98 4.70 4.65
CA LYS A 19 -4.08 5.05 3.22
C LYS A 19 -2.98 4.37 2.44
N ILE A 20 -3.36 3.72 1.35
CA ILE A 20 -2.43 3.04 0.45
C ILE A 20 -2.70 3.57 -0.96
N ALA A 21 -1.69 4.19 -1.57
CA ALA A 21 -1.74 4.65 -2.94
C ALA A 21 -1.17 3.56 -3.86
N ILE A 22 -1.92 3.19 -4.90
CA ILE A 22 -1.52 2.16 -5.86
C ILE A 22 -1.71 2.64 -7.30
N VAL A 23 -0.85 2.16 -8.20
CA VAL A 23 -1.05 2.24 -9.65
C VAL A 23 -1.33 0.82 -10.12
N ALA A 24 -2.55 0.58 -10.59
CA ALA A 24 -3.02 -0.74 -11.01
C ALA A 24 -4.08 -0.58 -12.10
N THR A 25 -4.25 -1.62 -12.91
CA THR A 25 -5.44 -1.77 -13.76
C THR A 25 -6.70 -2.00 -12.90
N PRO A 26 -7.91 -1.80 -13.44
CA PRO A 26 -9.15 -2.05 -12.71
C PRO A 26 -9.24 -3.47 -12.14
N THR A 27 -8.85 -4.49 -12.92
CA THR A 27 -8.86 -5.89 -12.50
C THR A 27 -7.85 -6.15 -11.38
N GLU A 28 -6.60 -5.68 -11.52
CA GLU A 28 -5.59 -5.81 -10.46
C GLU A 28 -6.00 -5.10 -9.16
N HIS A 29 -6.71 -3.97 -9.27
CA HIS A 29 -7.27 -3.27 -8.14
C HIS A 29 -8.32 -4.14 -7.42
N GLU A 30 -9.30 -4.70 -8.14
CA GLU A 30 -10.33 -5.57 -7.55
C GLU A 30 -9.70 -6.80 -6.86
N GLU A 31 -8.79 -7.49 -7.54
CA GLU A 31 -8.08 -8.64 -6.95
C GLU A 31 -7.24 -8.27 -5.72
N LEU A 32 -6.68 -7.06 -5.68
CA LEU A 32 -5.96 -6.58 -4.50
C LEU A 32 -6.92 -6.30 -3.34
N MET A 33 -8.10 -5.74 -3.60
CA MET A 33 -9.11 -5.47 -2.57
C MET A 33 -9.64 -6.76 -1.95
N ASP A 34 -9.86 -7.80 -2.75
CA ASP A 34 -10.27 -9.12 -2.24
C ASP A 34 -9.17 -9.74 -1.35
N ARG A 35 -7.91 -9.64 -1.79
CA ARG A 35 -6.77 -10.12 -0.99
C ARG A 35 -6.62 -9.34 0.31
N LEU A 36 -6.77 -8.02 0.30
CA LEU A 36 -6.70 -7.20 1.51
C LEU A 36 -7.82 -7.56 2.49
N SER A 37 -9.04 -7.80 2.00
CA SER A 37 -10.17 -8.22 2.84
C SER A 37 -9.87 -9.52 3.58
N ASN A 38 -9.30 -10.51 2.87
CA ASN A 38 -8.91 -11.80 3.46
C ASN A 38 -7.75 -11.69 4.47
N VAL A 39 -6.87 -10.69 4.31
CA VAL A 39 -5.79 -10.43 5.28
C VAL A 39 -6.32 -9.74 6.53
N LEU A 40 -7.29 -8.83 6.39
CA LEU A 40 -7.89 -8.11 7.52
C LEU A 40 -8.87 -8.97 8.33
N CYS A 41 -9.52 -9.94 7.70
CA CYS A 41 -10.39 -10.91 8.35
C CYS A 41 -9.77 -12.32 8.24
N SER A 42 -9.01 -12.72 9.27
CA SER A 42 -8.31 -14.02 9.29
C SER A 42 -9.23 -15.25 9.30
N ASP A 43 -10.51 -15.07 9.66
CA ASP A 43 -11.53 -16.13 9.66
C ASP A 43 -12.85 -15.56 9.11
N PRO A 44 -13.11 -15.67 7.80
CA PRO A 44 -14.31 -15.09 7.19
C PRO A 44 -15.61 -15.77 7.67
N ASP A 45 -15.52 -16.97 8.25
CA ASP A 45 -16.67 -17.75 8.70
C ASP A 45 -16.96 -17.55 10.20
N HIS A 46 -16.25 -16.62 10.88
CA HIS A 46 -16.46 -16.39 12.31
C HIS A 46 -17.86 -15.84 12.61
N GLU A 47 -18.45 -16.29 13.72
CA GLU A 47 -19.73 -15.74 14.20
C GLU A 47 -19.50 -14.43 14.97
N GLY A 48 -20.21 -13.36 14.58
CA GLY A 48 -20.11 -12.05 15.24
C GLY A 48 -19.18 -11.05 14.52
N PRO A 49 -18.90 -9.88 15.12
CA PRO A 49 -18.03 -8.87 14.52
C PRO A 49 -16.56 -9.29 14.56
N CYS A 50 -15.77 -8.80 13.60
CA CYS A 50 -14.32 -9.03 13.58
C CYS A 50 -13.66 -8.54 14.89
N ALA A 51 -12.62 -9.24 15.34
CA ALA A 51 -11.85 -8.88 16.54
C ALA A 51 -11.31 -7.43 16.49
N ILE A 52 -10.97 -6.96 15.29
CA ILE A 52 -10.68 -5.55 14.99
C ILE A 52 -11.67 -5.13 13.89
N PRO A 53 -12.75 -4.39 14.21
CA PRO A 53 -13.70 -3.92 13.21
C PRO A 53 -13.05 -2.96 12.21
N TRP A 54 -13.32 -3.15 10.92
CA TRP A 54 -12.74 -2.34 9.85
C TRP A 54 -13.78 -1.99 8.78
N ALA A 55 -13.49 -0.90 8.06
CA ALA A 55 -14.17 -0.54 6.83
C ALA A 55 -13.10 -0.24 5.78
N MET A 56 -13.37 -0.60 4.53
CA MET A 56 -12.44 -0.39 3.43
C MET A 56 -13.10 0.43 2.33
N HIS A 57 -12.38 1.44 1.86
CA HIS A 57 -12.84 2.34 0.80
C HIS A 57 -11.74 2.48 -0.24
N SER A 58 -12.12 2.38 -1.52
CA SER A 58 -11.24 2.72 -2.63
C SER A 58 -11.80 3.90 -3.41
N VAL A 59 -10.89 4.72 -3.94
CA VAL A 59 -11.21 5.89 -4.75
C VAL A 59 -10.43 5.81 -6.06
N ASN A 60 -11.13 5.92 -7.18
CA ASN A 60 -10.48 6.01 -8.49
C ASN A 60 -9.62 7.29 -8.57
N GLY A 61 -8.32 7.13 -8.78
CA GLY A 61 -7.36 8.24 -8.85
C GLY A 61 -7.69 9.30 -9.91
N ASP A 62 -8.37 8.94 -10.99
CA ASP A 62 -8.76 9.88 -12.04
C ASP A 62 -9.96 10.77 -11.65
N SER A 63 -10.69 10.38 -10.60
CA SER A 63 -11.73 11.23 -10.00
C SER A 63 -11.18 12.29 -9.03
N LEU A 64 -9.90 12.19 -8.66
CA LEU A 64 -9.27 13.11 -7.72
C LEU A 64 -8.85 14.42 -8.40
N PRO A 65 -8.79 15.53 -7.64
CA PRO A 65 -8.16 16.75 -8.13
C PRO A 65 -6.72 16.48 -8.58
N ARG A 66 -6.33 17.04 -9.74
CA ARG A 66 -5.01 16.81 -10.36
C ARG A 66 -3.83 17.00 -9.41
N ARG A 67 -3.88 17.98 -8.49
CA ARG A 67 -2.84 18.17 -7.46
C ARG A 67 -2.70 16.95 -6.54
N LYS A 68 -3.81 16.40 -6.06
CA LYS A 68 -3.82 15.23 -5.17
C LYS A 68 -3.36 13.97 -5.90
N ARG A 69 -3.85 13.76 -7.12
CA ARG A 69 -3.39 12.65 -7.99
C ARG A 69 -1.88 12.69 -8.21
N ASN A 70 -1.34 13.87 -8.55
CA ASN A 70 0.11 14.01 -8.76
C ASN A 70 0.91 13.77 -7.47
N ALA A 71 0.44 14.24 -6.32
CA ALA A 71 1.11 13.99 -5.04
C ALA A 71 1.19 12.49 -4.71
N LEU A 72 0.10 11.75 -4.90
CA LEU A 72 0.09 10.29 -4.69
C LEU A 72 1.02 9.56 -5.65
N LEU A 73 1.08 9.97 -6.92
CA LEU A 73 2.02 9.41 -7.88
C LEU A 73 3.47 9.70 -7.49
N THR A 74 3.77 10.90 -6.99
CA THR A 74 5.10 11.23 -6.46
C THR A 74 5.43 10.36 -5.24
N GLU A 75 4.51 10.19 -4.29
CA GLU A 75 4.71 9.35 -3.11
C GLU A 75 5.01 7.89 -3.47
N ILE A 76 4.29 7.32 -4.44
CA ILE A 76 4.55 5.97 -4.97
C ILE A 76 5.95 5.91 -5.58
N LYS A 77 6.35 6.92 -6.36
CA LYS A 77 7.69 7.04 -6.95
C LYS A 77 8.79 7.32 -5.93
N GLU A 78 8.49 7.69 -4.70
CA GLU A 78 9.50 7.90 -3.67
C GLU A 78 9.62 6.67 -2.75
N THR A 79 8.49 6.00 -2.50
CA THR A 79 8.41 4.92 -1.50
C THR A 79 8.54 3.52 -2.12
N ASN A 80 8.10 3.35 -3.37
CA ASN A 80 8.02 2.05 -4.05
C ASN A 80 8.61 2.10 -5.47
N TRP A 81 9.53 3.04 -5.73
CA TRP A 81 10.24 3.15 -7.01
C TRP A 81 11.06 1.89 -7.29
N ASN A 82 10.91 1.34 -8.50
CA ASN A 82 11.85 0.34 -9.01
C ASN A 82 12.98 1.05 -9.77
N PRO A 83 14.23 1.03 -9.29
CA PRO A 83 15.37 1.67 -9.96
C PRO A 83 15.71 1.07 -11.34
N GLN A 84 15.15 -0.09 -11.69
CA GLN A 84 15.47 -0.79 -12.95
C GLN A 84 14.71 -0.28 -14.18
N GLU A 85 13.75 0.63 -14.03
CA GLU A 85 13.02 1.23 -15.16
C GLU A 85 13.58 2.61 -15.60
N ASP A 86 14.57 3.13 -14.87
CA ASP A 86 15.24 4.41 -15.15
C ASP A 86 16.68 4.20 -15.68
N ASP A 87 16.91 3.12 -16.42
CA ASP A 87 18.10 3.04 -17.27
C ASP A 87 17.92 4.01 -18.44
N GLY A 88 18.29 5.25 -18.17
CA GLY A 88 18.55 6.25 -19.19
C GLY A 88 19.60 5.72 -20.16
N THR A 89 19.16 5.04 -21.22
CA THR A 89 19.95 4.90 -22.45
C THR A 89 19.98 6.23 -23.19
N GLY A 90 20.64 7.21 -22.58
CA GLY A 90 21.44 8.21 -23.26
C GLY A 90 22.88 7.68 -23.36
N GLU A 91 23.47 7.87 -24.53
CA GLU A 91 24.90 7.69 -24.87
C GLU A 91 25.39 6.32 -25.38
N THR A 92 25.26 6.19 -26.70
CA THR A 92 26.36 6.02 -27.68
C THR A 92 27.51 5.03 -27.40
N GLY A 93 27.61 4.04 -28.31
CA GLY A 93 28.86 3.74 -29.01
C GLY A 93 29.81 2.74 -28.35
N GLY A 94 29.81 1.50 -28.83
CA GLY A 94 30.83 0.52 -28.47
C GLY A 94 30.65 -0.83 -29.16
N ALA A 95 31.27 -0.96 -30.32
CA ALA A 95 31.32 -2.13 -31.19
C ALA A 95 31.35 -3.51 -30.50
N TRP A 96 30.55 -4.44 -31.02
CA TRP A 96 30.83 -5.87 -30.89
C TRP A 96 30.84 -6.54 -32.27
N ARG A 97 31.92 -7.27 -32.56
CA ARG A 97 32.15 -8.02 -33.80
C ARG A 97 31.90 -9.51 -33.54
N PRO A 98 31.24 -10.26 -34.46
CA PRO A 98 31.13 -11.70 -34.33
C PRO A 98 32.36 -12.42 -34.89
N ALA A 99 32.66 -13.58 -34.31
CA ALA A 99 33.38 -14.68 -34.94
C ALA A 99 32.48 -15.92 -34.88
#